data_AF-A0AAD9MXV2-F1
#
_entry.id   AF-A0AAD9MXV2-F1
#
_cell.length_a   1.000
_cell.length_b   1.000
_cell.length_c   1.000
_cell.angle_alpha   90.00
_cell.angle_beta   90.00
_cell.angle_gamma   90.00
#
_symmetry.space_group_name_H-M   'P 1'
#
loop_
_entity.id
_entity.type
_entity.pdbx_description
1 polymer ?
#
loop_
_entity_poly.entity_id
_entity_poly.type
_entity_poly.pdbx_seq_one_letter_code
_entity_poly.pdbx_strand_id
1 'polypeptide(L)'
;MFRGYAVQTTPRFANRPSRYGYLEYCDTEEFQAHCKENEVIYMQNALYGRMRTGRCVDTNYGYVGCGIDVLHLADWMCSGRPTCRIPVPNSAFKKEINCPKDLKPYFEASYTCLEVQTAPDQLCHSSNFVLPSSTSGYLSNHVTMETRVGSEDCPWMIQGRSGQRINFTIYDFARKDLRVSGVQGVCRVYAVVRETGRSRGDTICSGNSRIVHAYTSTTHAVEVRILGKKDADNPEYFLLKYEKGDVDNHNHDDVCRVVANADYGVDTGNQSLNSMMIWDRWC
;
A
#
# COMPACT_ATOMS: atom_id res chain seq x y z
N MET A 1 -38.63 6.94 40.01
CA MET A 1 -38.42 8.04 39.04
C MET A 1 -36.93 8.16 38.73
N PHE A 2 -36.46 7.49 37.68
CA PHE A 2 -35.09 7.69 37.18
C PHE A 2 -35.18 8.67 36.00
N ARG A 3 -34.55 9.85 36.15
CA ARG A 3 -34.42 10.85 35.09
C ARG A 3 -33.46 10.34 34.04
N GLY A 4 -33.97 10.03 32.85
CA GLY A 4 -33.16 9.73 31.67
C GLY A 4 -32.43 11.00 31.21
N TYR A 5 -31.10 10.92 31.13
CA TYR A 5 -30.29 11.94 30.48
C TYR A 5 -30.32 11.70 28.98
N ALA A 6 -30.81 12.68 28.22
CA ALA A 6 -30.78 12.67 26.78
C ALA A 6 -29.31 12.81 26.31
N VAL A 7 -28.84 11.82 25.55
CA VAL A 7 -27.56 11.90 24.82
C VAL A 7 -27.74 12.93 23.70
N GLN A 8 -27.17 14.12 23.89
CA GLN A 8 -27.11 15.14 22.83
C GLN A 8 -26.26 14.61 21.68
N THR A 9 -26.89 14.35 20.55
CA THR A 9 -26.22 14.16 19.27
C THR A 9 -25.56 15.49 18.87
N THR A 10 -24.24 15.56 18.98
CA THR A 10 -23.47 16.73 18.55
C THR A 10 -23.69 17.00 17.05
N PRO A 11 -23.87 18.26 16.63
CA PRO A 11 -24.05 18.60 15.23
C PRO A 11 -22.82 18.20 14.42
N ARG A 12 -23.02 17.38 13.39
CA ARG A 12 -21.98 17.03 12.40
C ARG A 12 -21.63 18.27 11.60
N PHE A 13 -20.70 19.09 12.09
CA PHE A 13 -19.99 20.04 11.23
C PHE A 13 -19.25 19.21 10.19
N ALA A 14 -19.73 19.26 8.94
CA ALA A 14 -19.15 18.49 7.85
C ALA A 14 -17.68 18.90 7.66
N ASN A 15 -16.79 17.98 8.02
CA ASN A 15 -15.36 18.04 7.73
C ASN A 15 -15.17 18.22 6.22
N ARG A 16 -15.00 19.47 5.76
CA ARG A 16 -14.69 19.76 4.37
C ARG A 16 -13.20 19.49 4.13
N PRO A 17 -12.84 18.75 3.07
CA PRO A 17 -11.45 18.61 2.64
C PRO A 17 -10.78 19.97 2.55
N SER A 18 -9.59 20.09 3.12
CA SER A 18 -8.78 21.28 2.87
C SER A 18 -8.45 21.37 1.38
N ARG A 19 -7.95 22.53 0.93
CA ARG A 19 -7.51 22.74 -0.47
C ARG A 19 -6.52 21.69 -1.00
N TYR A 20 -5.91 20.93 -0.10
CA TYR A 20 -4.88 19.93 -0.37
C TYR A 20 -5.37 18.47 -0.20
N GLY A 21 -6.68 18.25 -0.03
CA GLY A 21 -7.28 16.91 -0.01
C GLY A 21 -7.18 16.14 1.31
N TYR A 22 -6.59 16.72 2.36
CA TYR A 22 -6.61 16.17 3.73
C TYR A 22 -7.60 16.89 4.64
N LEU A 23 -8.04 16.17 5.66
CA LEU A 23 -8.95 16.64 6.70
C LEU A 23 -8.16 16.98 7.97
N GLU A 24 -8.53 18.11 8.58
CA GLU A 24 -8.04 18.54 9.88
C GLU A 24 -8.93 17.94 10.97
N TYR A 25 -8.34 17.55 12.10
CA TYR A 25 -9.00 17.04 13.30
C TYR A 25 -8.42 17.75 14.53
N CYS A 26 -9.25 18.50 15.22
CA CYS A 26 -8.84 19.42 16.28
C CYS A 26 -8.70 18.72 17.64
N ASP A 27 -8.21 19.45 18.63
CA ASP A 27 -8.23 19.00 20.04
C ASP A 27 -9.65 18.54 20.43
N THR A 28 -9.75 17.39 21.09
CA THR A 28 -10.99 16.67 21.48
C THR A 28 -11.77 15.98 20.37
N GLU A 29 -11.33 16.08 19.12
CA GLU A 29 -11.96 15.37 17.99
C GLU A 29 -11.37 13.98 17.79
N GLU A 30 -11.98 13.23 16.88
CA GLU A 30 -11.54 11.89 16.52
C GLU A 30 -11.47 11.76 15.00
N PHE A 31 -10.35 11.26 14.50
CA PHE A 31 -10.27 10.75 13.14
C PHE A 31 -11.04 9.43 13.06
N GLN A 32 -11.99 9.35 12.15
CA GLN A 32 -12.74 8.12 11.88
C GLN A 32 -12.62 7.77 10.39
N ALA A 33 -12.18 6.55 10.12
CA ALA A 33 -12.13 6.00 8.77
C ALA A 33 -12.97 4.73 8.71
N HIS A 34 -13.73 4.59 7.63
CA HIS A 34 -14.56 3.44 7.33
C HIS A 34 -14.48 3.15 5.84
N CYS A 35 -14.19 1.90 5.51
CA CYS A 35 -14.25 1.35 4.16
C CYS A 35 -15.41 0.36 4.05
N LYS A 36 -15.83 0.08 2.82
CA LYS A 36 -16.91 -0.89 2.58
C LYS A 36 -16.43 -2.31 2.87
N GLU A 37 -17.36 -3.25 2.75
CA GLU A 37 -17.02 -4.67 2.73
C GLU A 37 -16.01 -4.98 1.61
N ASN A 38 -15.05 -5.87 1.89
CA ASN A 38 -13.94 -6.21 0.99
C ASN A 38 -12.98 -5.05 0.67
N GLU A 39 -13.00 -3.99 1.46
CA GLU A 39 -12.04 -2.89 1.35
C GLU A 39 -11.29 -2.70 2.67
N VAL A 40 -10.06 -2.20 2.56
CA VAL A 40 -9.23 -1.83 3.71
C VAL A 40 -8.70 -0.43 3.58
N ILE A 41 -8.49 0.22 4.72
CA ILE A 41 -7.93 1.56 4.82
C ILE A 41 -6.46 1.52 4.36
N TYR A 42 -6.09 2.50 3.56
CA TYR A 42 -4.70 2.84 3.23
C TYR A 42 -4.50 4.32 3.52
N MET A 43 -3.78 4.62 4.61
CA MET A 43 -3.44 6.00 4.95
C MET A 43 -2.54 6.57 3.85
N GLN A 44 -2.84 7.76 3.35
CA GLN A 44 -2.03 8.38 2.31
C GLN A 44 -1.07 9.40 2.91
N ASN A 45 -1.57 10.23 3.83
CA ASN A 45 -0.81 11.26 4.54
C ASN A 45 -1.28 11.31 5.99
N ALA A 46 -0.36 11.62 6.91
CA ALA A 46 -0.69 11.87 8.30
C ALA A 46 0.35 12.83 8.92
N LEU A 47 -0.10 14.02 9.31
CA LEU A 47 0.72 15.04 9.98
C LEU A 47 0.12 15.34 11.35
N TYR A 48 0.95 15.50 12.36
CA TYR A 48 0.52 15.92 13.69
C TYR A 48 1.28 17.16 14.13
N GLY A 49 0.57 18.19 14.60
CA GLY A 49 1.17 19.43 15.06
C GLY A 49 0.32 20.67 14.86
N ARG A 50 0.97 21.80 14.62
CA ARG A 50 0.38 23.10 14.34
C ARG A 50 0.86 23.60 12.97
N MET A 51 0.50 22.87 11.91
CA MET A 51 1.07 23.05 10.57
C MET A 51 0.71 24.40 9.94
N ARG A 52 -0.55 24.83 10.04
CA ARG A 52 -1.06 26.06 9.42
C ARG A 52 -2.28 26.62 10.15
N THR A 53 -2.69 27.82 9.75
CA THR A 53 -4.03 28.34 10.10
C THR A 53 -5.11 27.61 9.32
N GLY A 54 -6.18 27.25 9.99
CA GLY A 54 -7.25 26.41 9.46
C GLY A 54 -8.41 26.33 10.45
N ARG A 55 -9.16 25.23 10.43
CA ARG A 55 -10.32 25.04 11.30
C ARG A 55 -9.92 24.93 12.77
N CYS A 56 -8.78 24.28 13.02
CA CYS A 56 -8.27 24.05 14.37
C CYS A 56 -7.42 25.21 14.92
N VAL A 57 -6.98 26.11 14.04
CA VAL A 57 -6.13 27.26 14.37
C VAL A 57 -6.61 28.45 13.54
N ASP A 58 -7.56 29.20 14.07
CA ASP A 58 -8.16 30.35 13.37
C ASP A 58 -7.23 31.56 13.29
N THR A 59 -6.38 31.74 14.31
CA THR A 59 -5.54 32.91 14.50
C THR A 59 -4.07 32.51 14.68
N ASN A 60 -3.19 33.17 13.92
CA ASN A 60 -1.75 32.98 14.04
C ASN A 60 -1.16 33.85 15.16
N TYR A 61 -1.14 33.33 16.39
CA TYR A 61 -0.41 33.93 17.52
C TYR A 61 1.11 33.62 17.51
N GLY A 62 1.65 33.15 16.37
CA GLY A 62 3.01 32.62 16.25
C GLY A 62 3.06 31.08 16.29
N TYR A 63 4.23 30.52 15.99
CA TYR A 63 4.53 29.08 16.07
C TYR A 63 3.65 28.16 15.21
N VAL A 64 3.05 28.72 14.16
CA VAL A 64 2.47 27.97 13.05
C VAL A 64 3.61 27.48 12.13
N GLY A 65 3.49 26.28 11.57
CA GLY A 65 4.50 25.63 10.75
C GLY A 65 5.29 24.54 11.48
N CYS A 66 4.88 24.18 12.70
CA CYS A 66 5.47 23.06 13.43
C CYS A 66 4.62 21.80 13.23
N GLY A 67 5.22 20.69 12.82
CA GLY A 67 4.53 19.41 12.69
C GLY A 67 5.51 18.31 12.35
N ILE A 68 5.06 17.07 12.49
CA ILE A 68 5.84 15.88 12.14
C ILE A 68 4.97 14.92 11.35
N ASP A 69 5.60 14.23 10.39
CA ASP A 69 5.00 13.09 9.69
C ASP A 69 4.86 11.92 10.67
N VAL A 70 3.61 11.52 10.89
CA VAL A 70 3.24 10.39 11.76
C VAL A 70 2.57 9.27 10.96
N LEU A 71 2.81 9.21 9.64
CA LEU A 71 2.19 8.23 8.75
C LEU A 71 2.47 6.80 9.16
N HIS A 72 3.65 6.48 9.68
CA HIS A 72 3.95 5.13 10.19
C HIS A 72 3.10 4.77 11.41
N LEU A 73 2.87 5.71 12.33
CA LEU A 73 2.00 5.49 13.48
C LEU A 73 0.53 5.38 13.05
N ALA A 74 0.09 6.22 12.11
CA ALA A 74 -1.26 6.15 11.54
C ALA A 74 -1.48 4.85 10.76
N ASP A 75 -0.48 4.37 10.02
CA ASP A 75 -0.50 3.07 9.34
C ASP A 75 -0.67 1.94 10.35
N TRP A 76 0.16 1.92 11.40
CA TRP A 76 0.09 0.89 12.42
C TRP A 76 -1.29 0.85 13.12
N MET A 77 -1.94 2.00 13.29
CA MET A 77 -3.27 2.09 13.86
C MET A 77 -4.39 1.72 12.87
N CYS A 78 -4.30 2.15 11.61
CA CYS A 78 -5.43 2.14 10.68
C CYS A 78 -5.24 1.30 9.43
N SER A 79 -4.06 1.30 8.81
CA SER A 79 -3.89 0.71 7.48
C SER A 79 -4.04 -0.81 7.52
N GLY A 80 -4.69 -1.36 6.49
CA GLY A 80 -5.05 -2.78 6.40
C GLY A 80 -6.29 -3.18 7.21
N ARG A 81 -6.94 -2.26 7.93
CA ARG A 81 -8.20 -2.48 8.64
C ARG A 81 -9.39 -1.92 7.85
N PRO A 82 -10.61 -2.44 8.02
CA PRO A 82 -11.80 -1.88 7.38
C PRO A 82 -12.32 -0.63 8.11
N THR A 83 -12.04 -0.52 9.41
CA THR A 83 -12.43 0.62 10.25
C THR A 83 -11.28 1.05 11.16
N CYS A 84 -11.20 2.34 11.45
CA CYS A 84 -10.20 2.89 12.35
C CYS A 84 -10.71 4.15 13.07
N ARG A 85 -10.22 4.34 14.30
CA ARG A 85 -10.43 5.56 15.09
C ARG A 85 -9.13 6.02 15.73
N ILE A 86 -8.81 7.31 15.61
CA ILE A 86 -7.65 7.91 16.27
C ILE A 86 -8.12 9.14 17.05
N PRO A 87 -8.10 9.11 18.40
CA PRO A 87 -8.46 10.28 19.20
C PRO A 87 -7.38 11.36 19.07
N VAL A 88 -7.81 12.62 19.02
CA VAL A 88 -6.95 13.80 19.02
C VAL A 88 -7.16 14.56 20.33
N PRO A 89 -6.14 14.70 21.18
CA PRO A 89 -4.75 14.32 20.96
C PRO A 89 -4.46 12.82 21.12
N ASN A 90 -3.53 12.30 20.32
CA ASN A 90 -3.05 10.93 20.44
C ASN A 90 -1.73 10.89 21.23
N SER A 91 -1.62 9.98 22.21
CA SER A 91 -0.43 9.88 23.07
C SER A 91 0.81 9.34 22.35
N ALA A 92 0.66 8.53 21.30
CA ALA A 92 1.77 8.08 20.48
C ALA A 92 2.34 9.23 19.63
N PHE A 93 1.46 10.01 18.99
CA PHE A 93 1.89 11.16 18.18
C PHE A 93 2.57 12.24 19.04
N LYS A 94 2.03 12.50 20.24
CA LYS A 94 2.59 13.46 21.20
C LYS A 94 4.02 13.13 21.65
N LYS A 95 4.44 11.85 21.59
CA LYS A 95 5.81 11.45 21.97
C LYS A 95 6.85 11.78 20.90
N GLU A 96 6.44 11.90 19.64
CA GLU A 96 7.36 12.14 18.52
C GLU A 96 7.52 13.63 18.18
N ILE A 97 6.53 14.45 18.54
CA ILE A 97 6.50 15.86 18.16
C ILE A 97 7.33 16.76 19.08
N ASN A 98 8.11 17.68 18.49
CA ASN A 98 8.93 18.67 19.20
C ASN A 98 8.33 20.10 19.19
N CYS A 99 7.01 20.23 19.04
CA CYS A 99 6.35 21.54 19.10
C CYS A 99 6.25 22.07 20.54
N PRO A 100 6.14 23.40 20.74
CA PRO A 100 5.94 23.97 22.07
C PRO A 100 4.73 23.35 22.77
N LYS A 101 4.95 22.87 24.01
CA LYS A 101 3.97 22.06 24.75
C LYS A 101 2.69 22.81 25.12
N ASP A 102 2.76 24.14 25.18
CA ASP A 102 1.64 25.01 25.56
C ASP A 102 0.66 25.25 24.39
N LEU A 103 1.01 24.80 23.19
CA LEU A 103 0.17 24.95 22.01
C LEU A 103 -0.64 23.68 21.77
N LYS A 104 -1.92 23.85 21.44
CA LYS A 104 -2.80 22.75 21.05
C LYS A 104 -2.41 22.22 19.67
N PRO A 105 -1.87 20.99 19.54
CA PRO A 105 -1.67 20.37 18.24
C PRO A 105 -3.00 19.84 17.70
N TYR A 106 -3.05 19.64 16.40
CA TYR A 106 -4.13 19.01 15.67
C TYR A 106 -3.57 17.98 14.69
N PHE A 107 -4.44 17.13 14.14
CA PHE A 107 -4.08 16.05 13.23
C PHE A 107 -4.60 16.35 11.82
N GLU A 108 -3.75 16.23 10.80
CA GLU A 108 -4.12 16.28 9.39
C GLU A 108 -3.93 14.91 8.78
N ALA A 109 -4.97 14.36 8.15
CA ALA A 109 -4.86 13.04 7.53
C ALA A 109 -5.71 12.89 6.27
N SER A 110 -5.27 11.98 5.40
CA SER A 110 -6.07 11.48 4.29
C SER A 110 -5.89 9.97 4.16
N TYR A 111 -6.94 9.29 3.69
CA TYR A 111 -6.92 7.85 3.45
C TYR A 111 -7.73 7.52 2.20
N THR A 112 -7.44 6.35 1.62
CA THR A 112 -8.25 5.72 0.58
C THR A 112 -8.62 4.31 1.00
N CYS A 113 -9.69 3.79 0.42
CA CYS A 113 -10.06 2.40 0.56
C CYS A 113 -9.49 1.60 -0.61
N LEU A 114 -8.81 0.50 -0.32
CA LEU A 114 -8.28 -0.44 -1.29
C LEU A 114 -9.14 -1.70 -1.30
N GLU A 115 -9.65 -2.08 -2.47
CA GLU A 115 -10.31 -3.37 -2.67
C GLU A 115 -9.30 -4.51 -2.47
N VAL A 116 -9.68 -5.49 -1.66
CA VAL A 116 -8.88 -6.68 -1.37
C VAL A 116 -9.60 -7.93 -1.87
N GLN A 117 -8.83 -8.92 -2.29
CA GLN A 117 -9.39 -10.19 -2.73
C GLN A 117 -10.01 -10.92 -1.55
N THR A 118 -11.26 -11.35 -1.75
CA THR A 118 -12.00 -12.19 -0.81
C THR A 118 -12.61 -13.37 -1.56
N ALA A 119 -12.98 -14.41 -0.83
CA ALA A 119 -13.68 -15.55 -1.39
C ALA A 119 -14.61 -16.17 -0.36
N PRO A 120 -15.72 -16.77 -0.79
CA PRO A 120 -16.57 -17.56 0.09
C PRO A 120 -15.80 -18.73 0.71
N ASP A 121 -15.96 -18.94 2.02
CA ASP A 121 -15.34 -20.04 2.77
C ASP A 121 -15.59 -21.42 2.13
N GLN A 122 -16.74 -21.59 1.47
CA GLN A 122 -17.12 -22.84 0.80
C GLN A 122 -16.17 -23.25 -0.32
N LEU A 123 -15.49 -22.31 -0.98
CA LEU A 123 -14.55 -22.62 -2.08
C LEU A 123 -13.31 -23.35 -1.59
N CYS A 124 -12.86 -23.04 -0.36
CA CYS A 124 -11.71 -23.71 0.24
C CYS A 124 -11.97 -25.18 0.51
N HIS A 125 -13.21 -25.56 0.82
CA HIS A 125 -13.56 -26.96 1.14
C HIS A 125 -13.52 -27.88 -0.09
N SER A 126 -13.71 -27.33 -1.29
CA SER A 126 -13.81 -28.14 -2.52
C SER A 126 -12.50 -28.21 -3.29
N SER A 127 -11.69 -27.15 -3.28
CA SER A 127 -10.55 -26.99 -4.18
C SER A 127 -9.20 -26.84 -3.47
N ASN A 128 -9.17 -26.78 -2.13
CA ASN A 128 -7.99 -26.54 -1.29
C ASN A 128 -7.25 -25.21 -1.57
N PHE A 129 -7.69 -24.39 -2.52
CA PHE A 129 -7.10 -23.09 -2.85
C PHE A 129 -8.15 -22.17 -3.47
N VAL A 130 -7.83 -20.87 -3.59
CA VAL A 130 -8.72 -19.89 -4.23
C VAL A 130 -8.02 -19.22 -5.41
N LEU A 131 -8.74 -19.10 -6.54
CA LEU A 131 -8.27 -18.42 -7.75
C LEU A 131 -8.88 -17.01 -7.82
N PRO A 132 -8.07 -15.93 -7.74
CA PRO A 132 -8.58 -14.59 -8.01
C PRO A 132 -8.75 -14.37 -9.52
N SER A 133 -9.86 -13.75 -9.89
CA SER A 133 -10.25 -13.53 -11.29
C SER A 133 -9.49 -12.38 -11.95
N SER A 134 -9.02 -11.40 -11.18
CA SER A 134 -8.37 -10.20 -11.71
C SER A 134 -6.93 -10.44 -12.15
N THR A 135 -6.43 -9.58 -13.04
CA THR A 135 -5.01 -9.56 -13.47
C THR A 135 -4.11 -8.92 -12.43
N SER A 136 -4.65 -8.06 -11.58
CA SER A 136 -3.96 -7.45 -10.44
C SER A 136 -4.91 -7.32 -9.25
N GLY A 137 -4.37 -7.31 -8.04
CA GLY A 137 -5.17 -7.13 -6.83
C GLY A 137 -4.33 -7.09 -5.57
N TYR A 138 -5.00 -6.91 -4.43
CA TYR A 138 -4.38 -6.91 -3.11
C TYR A 138 -4.87 -8.12 -2.31
N LEU A 139 -3.95 -8.88 -1.75
CA LEU A 139 -4.25 -9.89 -0.75
C LEU A 139 -4.00 -9.25 0.63
N SER A 140 -4.98 -9.33 1.52
CA SER A 140 -4.88 -8.74 2.86
C SER A 140 -4.78 -9.82 3.93
N ASN A 141 -3.85 -9.64 4.87
CA ASN A 141 -3.78 -10.54 6.00
C ASN A 141 -4.99 -10.40 6.94
N HIS A 142 -5.69 -9.27 6.92
CA HIS A 142 -6.95 -9.10 7.63
C HIS A 142 -7.99 -10.13 7.17
N VAL A 143 -8.16 -10.28 5.85
CA VAL A 143 -9.06 -11.28 5.25
C VAL A 143 -8.64 -12.67 5.69
N THR A 144 -7.35 -13.01 5.61
CA THR A 144 -6.86 -14.32 6.05
C THR A 144 -7.10 -14.60 7.52
N MET A 145 -6.94 -13.61 8.40
CA MET A 145 -7.21 -13.79 9.84
C MET A 145 -8.69 -14.02 10.13
N GLU A 146 -9.58 -13.37 9.37
CA GLU A 146 -11.02 -13.43 9.58
C GLU A 146 -11.65 -14.69 8.97
N THR A 147 -11.27 -15.04 7.74
CA THR A 147 -11.95 -16.11 6.96
C THR A 147 -11.10 -17.38 6.79
N ARG A 148 -9.81 -17.34 7.14
CA ARG A 148 -8.80 -18.37 6.82
C ARG A 148 -8.49 -18.51 5.32
N VAL A 149 -9.12 -17.74 4.43
CA VAL A 149 -8.77 -17.70 3.02
C VAL A 149 -7.40 -17.06 2.84
N GLY A 150 -6.53 -17.70 2.06
CA GLY A 150 -5.12 -17.32 1.90
C GLY A 150 -4.19 -17.89 2.96
N SER A 151 -4.68 -18.68 3.91
CA SER A 151 -3.86 -19.37 4.92
C SER A 151 -3.11 -20.57 4.33
N GLU A 152 -2.43 -21.34 5.16
CA GLU A 152 -1.80 -22.60 4.75
C GLU A 152 -2.81 -23.67 4.31
N ASP A 153 -3.99 -23.72 4.95
CA ASP A 153 -5.03 -24.70 4.65
C ASP A 153 -5.83 -24.33 3.40
N CYS A 154 -5.80 -23.05 3.02
CA CYS A 154 -6.49 -22.55 1.82
C CYS A 154 -5.71 -21.41 1.17
N PRO A 155 -4.58 -21.69 0.50
CA PRO A 155 -3.77 -20.68 -0.16
C PRO A 155 -4.49 -19.99 -1.32
N TRP A 156 -3.95 -18.84 -1.71
CA TRP A 156 -4.28 -18.23 -2.98
C TRP A 156 -3.48 -18.90 -4.10
N MET A 157 -4.11 -19.17 -5.24
CA MET A 157 -3.45 -19.63 -6.45
C MET A 157 -3.52 -18.51 -7.49
N ILE A 158 -2.43 -17.77 -7.68
CA ILE A 158 -2.36 -16.70 -8.68
C ILE A 158 -1.91 -17.31 -10.00
N GLN A 159 -2.80 -17.31 -11.00
CA GLN A 159 -2.52 -17.88 -12.32
C GLN A 159 -2.61 -16.82 -13.42
N GLY A 160 -1.52 -16.68 -14.18
CA GLY A 160 -1.43 -15.95 -15.44
C GLY A 160 -1.44 -16.90 -16.64
N ARG A 161 -1.32 -16.33 -17.85
CA ARG A 161 -1.16 -17.10 -19.10
C ARG A 161 0.25 -17.68 -19.19
N SER A 162 0.42 -18.72 -20.00
CA SER A 162 1.77 -19.23 -20.31
C SER A 162 2.64 -18.10 -20.85
N GLY A 163 3.84 -17.95 -20.30
CA GLY A 163 4.76 -16.85 -20.61
C GLY A 163 4.56 -15.58 -19.78
N GLN A 164 3.51 -15.44 -18.97
CA GLN A 164 3.37 -14.32 -18.04
C GLN A 164 4.17 -14.53 -16.75
N ARG A 165 4.59 -13.42 -16.15
CA ARG A 165 5.18 -13.37 -14.80
C ARG A 165 4.25 -12.66 -13.84
N ILE A 166 4.39 -12.99 -12.57
CA ILE A 166 3.58 -12.46 -11.48
C ILE A 166 4.51 -11.72 -10.54
N ASN A 167 4.31 -10.41 -10.43
CA ASN A 167 5.07 -9.54 -9.54
C ASN A 167 4.30 -9.36 -8.24
N PHE A 168 5.01 -9.46 -7.12
CA PHE A 168 4.47 -9.22 -5.80
C PHE A 168 5.16 -8.02 -5.15
N THR A 169 4.35 -7.12 -4.61
CA THR A 169 4.79 -5.93 -3.87
C THR A 169 4.12 -5.95 -2.50
N ILE A 170 4.92 -5.82 -1.45
CA ILE A 170 4.42 -5.75 -0.08
C ILE A 170 4.18 -4.31 0.35
N TYR A 171 3.07 -4.10 1.05
CA TYR A 171 2.72 -2.89 1.78
C TYR A 171 2.76 -3.22 3.26
N ASP A 172 3.82 -2.79 3.94
CA ASP A 172 4.09 -3.12 5.34
C ASP A 172 3.61 -1.98 6.26
N PHE A 173 2.52 -2.21 6.99
CA PHE A 173 1.94 -1.26 7.94
C PHE A 173 2.33 -1.56 9.40
N ALA A 174 3.08 -2.64 9.64
CA ALA A 174 3.42 -3.11 10.98
C ALA A 174 4.73 -2.50 11.51
N ARG A 175 5.20 -1.43 10.88
CA ARG A 175 6.45 -0.74 11.22
C ARG A 175 6.25 0.21 12.38
N LYS A 176 6.72 -0.21 13.56
CA LYS A 176 7.05 0.71 14.66
C LYS A 176 8.46 1.20 14.41
N ASP A 177 8.67 2.50 14.49
CA ASP A 177 9.85 3.21 13.99
C ASP A 177 11.19 2.47 14.26
N LEU A 178 11.98 2.22 13.21
CA LEU A 178 13.19 1.36 13.24
C LEU A 178 14.40 2.01 13.93
N ARG A 179 14.23 3.15 14.59
CA ARG A 179 15.35 3.94 15.10
C ARG A 179 16.02 3.36 16.36
N VAL A 180 15.45 2.33 16.99
CA VAL A 180 15.84 1.97 18.37
C VAL A 180 16.63 0.67 18.53
N SER A 181 16.71 -0.20 17.54
CA SER A 181 17.43 -1.47 17.74
C SER A 181 18.48 -1.67 16.66
N GLY A 182 19.74 -1.34 16.98
CA GLY A 182 20.94 -1.70 16.21
C GLY A 182 21.18 -3.21 16.09
N VAL A 183 20.13 -4.03 16.21
CA VAL A 183 20.13 -5.45 15.95
C VAL A 183 19.67 -5.63 14.51
N GLN A 184 20.64 -5.78 13.61
CA GLN A 184 20.36 -6.24 12.26
C GLN A 184 19.61 -7.59 12.31
N GLY A 185 18.51 -7.70 11.57
CA GLY A 185 18.36 -8.89 10.73
C GLY A 185 17.26 -9.90 11.04
N VAL A 186 16.27 -9.63 11.91
CA VAL A 186 15.13 -10.57 12.00
C VAL A 186 14.10 -10.26 10.90
N CYS A 187 14.15 -11.08 9.85
CA CYS A 187 13.19 -11.10 8.74
C CYS A 187 11.80 -11.51 9.28
N ARG A 188 10.88 -10.56 9.43
CA ARG A 188 9.50 -10.91 9.79
C ARG A 188 8.81 -11.49 8.57
N VAL A 189 8.58 -12.80 8.56
CA VAL A 189 7.94 -13.49 7.44
C VAL A 189 6.45 -13.15 7.40
N TYR A 190 5.98 -12.72 6.25
CA TYR A 190 4.58 -12.37 5.99
C TYR A 190 3.87 -13.37 5.08
N ALA A 191 4.58 -13.96 4.12
CA ALA A 191 4.01 -14.95 3.23
C ALA A 191 5.05 -15.96 2.76
N VAL A 192 4.59 -17.11 2.29
CA VAL A 192 5.37 -18.11 1.57
C VAL A 192 4.79 -18.24 0.17
N VAL A 193 5.66 -18.18 -0.82
CA VAL A 193 5.33 -18.25 -2.24
C VAL A 193 5.89 -19.54 -2.81
N ARG A 194 5.08 -20.32 -3.51
CA ARG A 194 5.50 -21.57 -4.13
C ARG A 194 5.07 -21.65 -5.58
N GLU A 195 6.03 -21.89 -6.46
CA GLU A 195 5.79 -22.03 -7.88
C GLU A 195 5.52 -23.49 -8.28
N THR A 196 4.72 -23.68 -9.32
CA THR A 196 4.49 -25.01 -9.91
C THR A 196 5.81 -25.60 -10.43
N GLY A 197 6.16 -26.81 -9.97
CA GLY A 197 7.39 -27.50 -10.37
C GLY A 197 8.61 -27.24 -9.48
N ARG A 198 8.52 -26.36 -8.46
CA ARG A 198 9.56 -26.18 -7.44
C ARG A 198 9.16 -26.89 -6.14
N SER A 199 10.12 -27.61 -5.55
CA SER A 199 9.92 -28.34 -4.29
C SER A 199 9.95 -27.42 -3.07
N ARG A 200 10.68 -26.30 -3.14
CA ARG A 200 10.86 -25.32 -2.06
C ARG A 200 10.15 -24.00 -2.39
N GLY A 201 9.48 -23.43 -1.39
CA GLY A 201 8.89 -22.09 -1.46
C GLY A 201 9.88 -21.00 -1.03
N ASP A 202 9.64 -19.80 -1.53
CA ASP A 202 10.35 -18.56 -1.20
C ASP A 202 9.57 -17.79 -0.12
N THR A 203 10.26 -17.22 0.87
CA THR A 203 9.62 -16.46 1.95
C THR A 203 9.63 -14.96 1.65
N ILE A 204 8.45 -14.33 1.69
CA ILE A 204 8.31 -12.86 1.66
C ILE A 204 8.38 -12.34 3.09
N CYS A 205 9.27 -11.36 3.32
CA CYS A 205 9.45 -10.73 4.61
C CYS A 205 9.20 -9.22 4.60
N SER A 206 9.12 -8.66 5.80
CA SER A 206 9.26 -7.21 6.05
C SER A 206 10.49 -6.62 5.39
N GLY A 207 10.29 -5.48 4.73
CA GLY A 207 11.36 -4.69 4.13
C GLY A 207 11.68 -3.41 4.91
N ASN A 208 12.69 -2.69 4.44
CA ASN A 208 13.11 -1.40 5.03
C ASN A 208 12.26 -0.21 4.60
N SER A 209 11.33 -0.41 3.66
CA SER A 209 10.42 0.62 3.12
C SER A 209 8.97 0.21 3.34
N ARG A 210 8.07 1.19 3.36
CA ARG A 210 6.62 0.98 3.49
C ARG A 210 6.07 0.12 2.35
N ILE A 211 6.61 0.32 1.15
CA ILE A 211 6.26 -0.41 -0.06
C ILE A 211 7.57 -1.00 -0.61
N VAL A 212 7.60 -2.31 -0.84
CA VAL A 212 8.80 -3.02 -1.29
C VAL A 212 8.41 -4.08 -2.31
N HIS A 213 9.17 -4.15 -3.40
CA HIS A 213 9.08 -5.30 -4.30
C HIS A 213 9.56 -6.56 -3.57
N ALA A 214 8.71 -7.57 -3.50
CA ALA A 214 8.95 -8.76 -2.68
C ALA A 214 9.37 -9.98 -3.50
N TYR A 215 8.77 -10.18 -4.67
CA TYR A 215 8.97 -11.39 -5.47
C TYR A 215 8.56 -11.19 -6.93
N THR A 216 9.27 -11.82 -7.87
CA THR A 216 8.84 -11.97 -9.26
C THR A 216 8.87 -13.44 -9.63
N SER A 217 7.74 -13.94 -10.14
CA SER A 217 7.64 -15.34 -10.53
C SER A 217 8.46 -15.68 -11.77
N THR A 218 8.92 -16.93 -11.85
CA THR A 218 9.52 -17.53 -13.05
C THR A 218 8.53 -18.39 -13.82
N THR A 219 7.43 -18.78 -13.17
CA THR A 219 6.32 -19.51 -13.79
C THR A 219 5.05 -18.66 -13.84
N HIS A 220 4.04 -19.14 -14.57
CA HIS A 220 2.75 -18.48 -14.72
C HIS A 220 1.74 -18.82 -13.60
N ALA A 221 2.12 -19.66 -12.64
CA ALA A 221 1.21 -20.12 -11.58
C ALA A 221 1.96 -20.17 -10.24
N VAL A 222 1.42 -19.46 -9.26
CA VAL A 222 2.05 -19.24 -7.97
C VAL A 222 1.04 -19.43 -6.85
N GLU A 223 1.34 -20.36 -5.95
CA GLU A 223 0.64 -20.54 -4.69
C GLU A 223 1.19 -19.53 -3.66
N VAL A 224 0.30 -18.83 -2.96
CA VAL A 224 0.63 -17.83 -1.94
C VAL A 224 -0.06 -18.16 -0.63
N ARG A 225 0.73 -18.38 0.41
CA ARG A 225 0.29 -18.61 1.79
C ARG A 225 0.62 -17.38 2.63
N ILE A 226 -0.39 -16.72 3.18
CA ILE A 226 -0.27 -15.59 4.07
C ILE A 226 -0.09 -16.11 5.50
N LEU A 227 0.99 -15.66 6.15
CA LEU A 227 1.30 -15.97 7.53
C LEU A 227 0.79 -14.85 8.43
N GLY A 228 -0.37 -15.06 9.05
CA GLY A 228 -0.88 -14.19 10.10
C GLY A 228 -0.34 -14.59 11.46
N LYS A 229 0.24 -13.66 12.22
CA LYS A 229 0.44 -13.87 13.65
C LYS A 229 -0.91 -13.76 14.35
N LYS A 230 -1.28 -14.76 15.15
CA LYS A 230 -2.42 -14.71 16.07
C LYS A 230 -2.11 -13.91 17.34
N ASP A 231 -1.40 -12.79 17.22
CA ASP A 231 -1.36 -11.85 18.33
C ASP A 231 -2.68 -11.07 18.30
N ALA A 232 -3.63 -11.54 19.10
CA ALA A 232 -4.97 -10.97 19.15
C ALA A 232 -4.98 -9.52 19.67
N ASP A 233 -3.98 -9.15 20.48
CA ASP A 233 -3.93 -7.86 21.14
C ASP A 233 -3.28 -6.78 20.25
N ASN A 234 -2.37 -7.20 19.35
CA ASN A 234 -1.71 -6.28 18.44
C ASN A 234 -1.41 -6.93 17.07
N PRO A 235 -2.46 -7.18 16.27
CA PRO A 235 -2.28 -7.75 14.94
C PRO A 235 -1.48 -6.79 14.05
N GLU A 236 -0.48 -7.37 13.38
CA GLU A 236 0.38 -6.70 12.41
C GLU A 236 -0.30 -6.78 11.04
N TYR A 237 -0.70 -5.65 10.46
CA TYR A 237 -1.38 -5.61 9.16
C TYR A 237 -0.40 -5.36 8.02
N PHE A 238 -0.65 -6.00 6.88
CA PHE A 238 0.06 -5.79 5.64
C PHE A 238 -0.82 -6.16 4.45
N LEU A 239 -0.47 -5.65 3.26
CA LEU A 239 -1.05 -6.09 1.99
C LEU A 239 0.03 -6.66 1.10
N LEU A 240 -0.36 -7.65 0.30
CA LEU A 240 0.45 -8.18 -0.78
C LEU A 240 -0.25 -7.88 -2.10
N LYS A 241 0.26 -6.90 -2.84
CA LYS A 241 -0.20 -6.59 -4.18
C LYS A 241 0.39 -7.61 -5.16
N TYR A 242 -0.42 -8.20 -6.02
CA TYR A 242 0.04 -9.00 -7.15
C TYR A 242 -0.33 -8.33 -8.48
N GLU A 243 0.52 -8.50 -9.48
CA GLU A 243 0.29 -8.04 -10.86
C GLU A 243 0.77 -9.11 -11.85
N LYS A 244 -0.13 -9.58 -12.71
CA LYS A 244 0.17 -10.49 -13.82
C LYS A 244 0.64 -9.64 -15.00
N GLY A 245 1.93 -9.62 -15.25
CA GLY A 245 2.53 -8.92 -16.38
C GLY A 245 2.82 -9.88 -17.54
N ASP A 246 2.64 -9.40 -18.76
CA ASP A 246 3.30 -10.04 -19.89
C ASP A 246 4.80 -9.90 -19.70
N VAL A 247 5.57 -10.93 -20.09
CA VAL A 247 7.01 -10.76 -20.21
C VAL A 247 7.20 -9.82 -21.38
N ASP A 248 7.34 -8.53 -21.08
CA ASP A 248 7.59 -7.52 -22.08
C ASP A 248 8.83 -7.97 -22.87
N ASN A 249 8.60 -8.43 -24.09
CA ASN A 249 9.64 -8.63 -25.11
C ASN A 249 10.21 -7.28 -25.59
N HIS A 250 10.18 -6.24 -24.75
CA HIS A 250 10.67 -4.89 -25.05
C HIS A 250 12.20 -4.79 -25.22
N ASN A 251 12.91 -5.92 -25.28
CA ASN A 251 14.33 -5.96 -25.56
C ASN A 251 14.68 -6.35 -27.00
N HIS A 252 13.71 -6.42 -27.93
CA HIS A 252 14.04 -6.63 -29.35
C HIS A 252 13.92 -5.39 -30.24
N ASP A 253 12.98 -4.47 -29.99
CA ASP A 253 12.81 -3.30 -30.86
C ASP A 253 13.67 -2.08 -30.50
N ASP A 254 14.18 -1.97 -29.26
CA ASP A 254 15.10 -0.89 -28.89
C ASP A 254 16.55 -1.10 -29.38
N VAL A 255 16.87 -2.29 -29.90
CA VAL A 255 18.18 -2.56 -30.52
C VAL A 255 18.24 -2.10 -31.98
N CYS A 256 17.13 -2.11 -32.75
CA CYS A 256 17.13 -1.57 -34.12
C CYS A 256 17.14 -0.01 -34.15
N ARG A 257 17.02 0.70 -33.00
CA ARG A 257 16.93 2.18 -32.96
C ARG A 257 18.24 2.93 -32.70
N VAL A 258 19.28 2.27 -32.22
CA VAL A 258 20.58 2.92 -31.91
C VAL A 258 21.49 3.02 -33.14
N VAL A 259 21.18 2.33 -34.24
CA VAL A 259 22.01 2.36 -35.47
C VAL A 259 21.57 3.43 -36.47
N ALA A 260 20.41 4.08 -36.29
CA ALA A 260 19.87 5.05 -37.26
C ALA A 260 20.25 6.53 -37.01
N ASN A 261 21.00 6.86 -35.95
CA ASN A 261 21.34 8.25 -35.58
C ASN A 261 22.85 8.52 -35.54
N ALA A 262 23.58 7.99 -36.52
CA ALA A 262 24.98 8.34 -36.75
C ALA A 262 25.20 8.69 -38.23
N ASP A 263 24.48 9.68 -38.76
CA ASP A 263 24.90 10.41 -39.96
C ASP A 263 23.97 11.61 -40.20
N TYR A 264 24.34 12.80 -39.74
CA TYR A 264 23.94 14.07 -40.36
C TYR A 264 24.94 15.16 -39.97
N GLY A 265 26.10 15.08 -40.62
CA GLY A 265 26.98 16.22 -40.80
C GLY A 265 27.49 16.15 -42.23
N VAL A 266 26.98 17.02 -43.10
CA VAL A 266 27.68 17.73 -44.19
C VAL A 266 26.66 18.19 -45.25
N ASP A 267 26.71 19.50 -45.45
CA ASP A 267 26.05 20.31 -46.46
C ASP A 267 26.68 20.05 -47.85
N THR A 268 25.85 19.93 -48.90
CA THR A 268 26.03 20.51 -50.26
C THR A 268 25.22 19.75 -51.34
N GLY A 269 24.30 20.49 -51.96
CA GLY A 269 24.18 20.63 -53.42
C GLY A 269 24.06 19.39 -54.32
N ASN A 270 22.82 19.23 -54.82
CA ASN A 270 22.48 18.93 -56.21
C ASN A 270 22.66 17.49 -56.75
N GLN A 271 21.56 17.02 -57.35
CA GLN A 271 21.42 15.99 -58.41
C GLN A 271 20.98 14.54 -58.06
N SER A 272 19.93 14.17 -58.81
CA SER A 272 19.59 12.89 -59.43
C SER A 272 19.10 11.69 -58.60
N LEU A 273 17.85 11.35 -58.91
CA LEU A 273 17.17 10.06 -58.81
C LEU A 273 18.06 8.88 -59.26
N ASN A 274 18.26 7.90 -58.37
CA ASN A 274 18.15 6.45 -58.61
C ASN A 274 18.96 5.66 -57.57
N SER A 275 18.30 5.18 -56.51
CA SER A 275 18.67 3.92 -55.85
C SER A 275 17.60 3.55 -54.83
N MET A 276 16.62 2.80 -55.32
CA MET A 276 15.71 2.03 -54.51
C MET A 276 16.15 0.58 -54.69
N MET A 277 16.93 0.03 -53.75
CA MET A 277 17.05 -1.41 -53.55
C MET A 277 17.83 -1.78 -52.28
N ILE A 278 17.20 -2.67 -51.50
CA ILE A 278 17.78 -3.64 -50.55
C ILE A 278 18.17 -3.11 -49.16
N TRP A 279 17.16 -3.06 -48.28
CA TRP A 279 17.30 -3.28 -46.83
C TRP A 279 16.08 -4.05 -46.30
N ASP A 280 15.84 -5.24 -46.87
CA ASP A 280 14.94 -6.24 -46.27
C ASP A 280 15.75 -7.51 -46.05
N ARG A 281 16.45 -7.56 -44.92
CA ARG A 281 16.87 -8.76 -44.19
C ARG A 281 17.69 -8.28 -43.02
N TRP A 282 17.22 -8.60 -41.80
CA TRP A 282 17.80 -8.29 -40.48
C TRP A 282 17.32 -6.97 -39.83
N CYS A 283 16.07 -6.58 -40.05
CA CYS A 283 14.99 -6.66 -39.05
C CYS A 283 13.79 -7.28 -39.86
#